data_AF-A0A381KLR8-F1
#
_entry.id   AF-A0A381KLR8-F1
#
_cell.length_a   1.000
_cell.length_b   1.000
_cell.length_c   1.000
_cell.angle_alpha   90.00
_cell.angle_beta   90.00
_cell.angle_gamma   90.00
#
_symmetry.space_group_name_H-M   'P 1'
#
loop_
_entity.id
_entity.type
_entity.pdbx_description
1 polymer ?
#
loop_
_entity_poly.entity_id
_entity_poly.type
_entity_poly.pdbx_seq_one_letter_code
_entity_poly.pdbx_strand_id
1 'polypeptide(L)'
;MVLLCNLQIQLKRLLLELARKSYEKGIKVFFDFNFRQSLNPERTYDDLVNDYKKILPYCHGLFASYRDINKILNIDSLNIKSSSELIKKEYDIGIVAGTMRRFDDMNNRFIKGYISNDDGYFESREYKLEIYDRVGAGDGYVCRNYIFIFGKYEE
;
A
#
# COMPACT_ATOMS: atom_id res chain seq x y z
N MET A 1 -13.23 -3.85 -3.06
CA MET A 1 -12.90 -4.66 -1.85
C MET A 1 -11.52 -4.26 -1.37
N VAL A 2 -11.36 -3.90 -0.10
CA VAL A 2 -10.04 -3.63 0.51
C VAL A 2 -9.64 -4.85 1.35
N LEU A 3 -8.48 -5.42 1.07
CA LEU A 3 -7.90 -6.50 1.86
C LEU A 3 -6.81 -5.92 2.76
N LEU A 4 -7.05 -5.95 4.08
CA LEU A 4 -6.08 -5.55 5.10
C LEU A 4 -5.25 -6.75 5.51
N CYS A 5 -3.93 -6.66 5.38
CA CYS A 5 -3.05 -7.81 5.63
C CYS A 5 -2.49 -7.80 7.06
N ASN A 6 -2.95 -8.75 7.89
CA ASN A 6 -2.27 -9.17 9.11
C ASN A 6 -2.30 -10.71 9.13
N LEU A 7 -1.27 -11.33 8.55
CA LEU A 7 -1.32 -12.72 8.06
C LEU A 7 -1.11 -13.76 9.16
N GLN A 8 -2.17 -14.13 9.88
CA GLN A 8 -2.24 -15.49 10.41
C GLN A 8 -2.36 -16.49 9.25
N ILE A 9 -1.64 -17.62 9.33
CA ILE A 9 -1.46 -18.60 8.24
C ILE A 9 -2.79 -19.10 7.65
N GLN A 10 -3.81 -19.31 8.48
CA GLN A 10 -5.12 -19.80 8.04
C GLN A 10 -5.90 -18.75 7.22
N LEU A 11 -5.79 -17.47 7.58
CA LEU A 11 -6.50 -16.38 6.90
C LEU A 11 -5.93 -16.10 5.50
N LYS A 12 -4.63 -16.37 5.30
CA LYS A 12 -3.93 -16.14 4.03
C LYS A 12 -4.55 -16.87 2.84
N ARG A 13 -4.82 -18.17 2.97
CA ARG A 13 -5.34 -18.99 1.86
C ARG A 13 -6.71 -18.48 1.43
N LEU A 14 -7.55 -18.14 2.41
CA LEU A 14 -8.85 -17.54 2.19
C LEU A 14 -8.75 -16.18 1.49
N LEU A 15 -7.86 -15.29 1.97
CA LEU A 15 -7.65 -13.97 1.37
C LEU A 15 -7.17 -14.06 -0.08
N LEU A 16 -6.24 -14.99 -0.38
CA LEU A 16 -5.76 -15.21 -1.74
C LEU A 16 -6.85 -15.75 -2.66
N GLU A 17 -7.65 -16.72 -2.18
CA GLU A 17 -8.76 -17.26 -2.96
C GLU A 17 -9.85 -16.20 -3.19
N LEU A 18 -10.13 -15.37 -2.17
CA LEU A 18 -11.08 -14.26 -2.26
C LEU A 18 -10.60 -13.21 -3.27
N ALA A 19 -9.32 -12.84 -3.24
CA ALA A 19 -8.72 -11.92 -4.21
C ALA A 19 -8.87 -12.47 -5.63
N ARG A 20 -8.46 -13.72 -5.86
CA ARG A 20 -8.58 -14.39 -7.17
C ARG A 20 -10.03 -14.43 -7.67
N LYS A 21 -10.97 -14.91 -6.87
CA LYS A 21 -12.39 -14.99 -7.26
C LYS A 21 -13.01 -13.61 -7.50
N SER A 22 -12.57 -12.60 -6.76
CA SER A 22 -13.04 -11.22 -6.96
C SER A 22 -12.51 -10.66 -8.28
N TYR A 23 -11.23 -10.87 -8.56
CA TYR A 23 -10.58 -10.49 -9.81
C TYR A 23 -11.25 -11.14 -11.03
N GLU A 24 -11.49 -12.45 -10.99
CA GLU A 24 -12.17 -13.20 -12.06
C GLU A 24 -13.61 -12.72 -12.32
N LYS A 25 -14.26 -12.13 -11.32
CA LYS A 25 -15.61 -11.57 -11.42
C LYS A 25 -15.62 -10.08 -11.80
N GLY A 26 -14.46 -9.49 -12.09
CA GLY A 26 -14.34 -8.06 -12.39
C GLY A 26 -14.59 -7.14 -11.18
N ILE A 27 -14.53 -7.67 -9.96
CA ILE A 27 -14.66 -6.88 -8.73
C ILE A 27 -13.31 -6.24 -8.44
N LYS A 28 -13.26 -4.91 -8.35
CA LYS A 28 -12.01 -4.20 -8.03
C LYS A 28 -11.46 -4.59 -6.66
N VAL A 29 -10.20 -5.03 -6.66
CA VAL A 29 -9.45 -5.47 -5.48
C VAL A 29 -8.39 -4.43 -5.15
N PHE A 30 -8.43 -3.91 -3.93
CA PHE A 30 -7.43 -3.00 -3.37
C PHE A 30 -6.74 -3.69 -2.21
N PHE A 31 -5.41 -3.65 -2.20
CA PHE A 31 -4.61 -4.32 -1.18
C PHE A 31 -3.77 -3.32 -0.40
N ASP A 32 -3.93 -3.31 0.93
CA ASP A 32 -3.08 -2.53 1.82
C ASP A 32 -1.95 -3.41 2.35
N PHE A 33 -0.73 -2.97 2.08
CA PHE A 33 0.47 -3.68 2.50
C PHE A 33 0.55 -3.80 4.02
N ASN A 34 0.34 -2.73 4.78
CA ASN A 34 0.42 -2.72 6.26
C ASN A 34 1.44 -3.71 6.89
N PHE A 35 2.67 -3.77 6.35
CA PHE A 35 3.62 -4.83 6.67
C PHE A 35 4.17 -4.69 8.09
N ARG A 36 4.01 -5.74 8.91
CA ARG A 36 4.49 -5.78 10.30
C ARG A 36 5.16 -7.12 10.62
N GLN A 37 6.49 -7.16 10.45
CA GLN A 37 7.30 -8.32 10.84
C GLN A 37 7.18 -8.63 12.35
N SER A 38 7.04 -7.61 13.20
CA SER A 38 6.88 -7.78 14.65
C SER A 38 5.63 -8.59 15.05
N LEU A 39 4.63 -8.68 14.16
CA LEU A 39 3.43 -9.49 14.37
C LEU A 39 3.57 -10.92 13.85
N ASN A 40 4.70 -11.25 13.23
CA ASN A 40 4.99 -12.55 12.63
C ASN A 40 6.40 -13.03 13.05
N PRO A 41 6.68 -13.18 14.37
CA PRO A 41 8.02 -13.49 14.87
C PRO A 41 8.56 -14.85 14.39
N GLU A 42 7.67 -15.81 14.13
CA GLU A 42 8.01 -17.17 13.67
C GLU A 42 8.27 -17.27 12.16
N ARG A 43 8.16 -16.17 11.41
CA ARG A 43 8.27 -16.18 9.95
C ARG A 43 9.48 -15.39 9.49
N THR A 44 10.19 -15.92 8.50
CA THR A 44 11.28 -15.17 7.89
C THR A 44 10.73 -13.98 7.10
N TYR A 45 11.57 -12.98 6.90
CA TYR A 45 11.24 -11.85 6.05
C TYR A 45 10.84 -12.29 4.63
N ASP A 46 11.61 -13.22 4.05
CA ASP A 46 11.36 -13.74 2.70
C ASP A 46 10.04 -14.51 2.60
N ASP A 47 9.65 -15.24 3.65
CA ASP A 47 8.35 -15.90 3.70
C ASP A 47 7.19 -14.91 3.62
N LEU A 48 7.31 -13.77 4.32
CA LEU A 48 6.30 -12.73 4.29
C LEU A 48 6.28 -12.05 2.92
N VAL A 49 7.44 -11.71 2.37
CA VAL A 49 7.56 -11.10 1.04
C VAL A 49 6.92 -11.99 -0.04
N ASN A 50 7.24 -13.28 -0.05
CA ASN A 50 6.70 -14.25 -1.01
C ASN A 50 5.18 -14.36 -0.95
N ASP A 51 4.58 -14.10 0.22
CA ASP A 51 3.13 -14.13 0.38
C ASP A 51 2.44 -12.92 -0.20
N TYR A 52 3.05 -11.75 -0.03
CA TYR A 52 2.56 -10.52 -0.62
C TYR A 52 2.62 -10.61 -2.14
N LYS A 53 3.75 -11.07 -2.70
CA LYS A 53 3.90 -11.23 -4.15
C LYS A 53 2.83 -12.12 -4.79
N LYS A 54 2.30 -13.12 -4.07
CA LYS A 54 1.24 -14.01 -4.57
C LYS A 54 -0.12 -13.31 -4.75
N ILE A 55 -0.41 -12.26 -3.99
CA ILE A 55 -1.70 -11.55 -4.08
C ILE A 55 -1.70 -10.45 -5.15
N LEU A 56 -0.53 -9.86 -5.44
CA LEU A 56 -0.39 -8.71 -6.34
C LEU A 56 -1.00 -8.92 -7.73
N PRO A 57 -0.88 -10.09 -8.39
CA PRO A 57 -1.51 -10.32 -9.70
C PRO A 57 -3.04 -10.26 -9.69
N TYR A 58 -3.67 -10.28 -8.52
CA TYR A 58 -5.13 -10.21 -8.36
C TYR A 58 -5.59 -8.86 -7.79
N CYS A 59 -4.71 -7.85 -7.81
CA CYS A 59 -4.98 -6.51 -7.31
C CYS A 59 -5.16 -5.54 -8.47
N HIS A 60 -6.08 -4.59 -8.30
CA HIS A 60 -6.28 -3.45 -9.20
C HIS A 60 -5.64 -2.17 -8.63
N GLY A 61 -5.48 -2.12 -7.30
CA GLY A 61 -4.84 -1.01 -6.63
C GLY A 61 -4.12 -1.42 -5.36
N LEU A 62 -3.09 -0.65 -4.99
CA LEU A 62 -2.26 -0.90 -3.81
C LEU A 62 -2.17 0.34 -2.92
N PHE A 63 -2.22 0.11 -1.62
CA PHE A 63 -1.80 1.07 -0.62
C PHE A 63 -0.49 0.62 0.01
N ALA A 64 0.57 1.41 -0.19
CA ALA A 64 1.90 1.04 0.30
C ALA A 64 2.72 2.28 0.64
N SER A 65 3.47 2.24 1.74
CA SER A 65 4.48 3.29 1.98
C SER A 65 5.72 3.05 1.11
N TYR A 66 6.55 4.10 0.93
CA TYR A 66 7.86 3.96 0.27
C TYR A 66 8.71 2.85 0.89
N ARG A 67 8.65 2.74 2.22
CA ARG A 67 9.36 1.69 2.95
C ARG A 67 8.84 0.30 2.59
N ASP A 68 7.53 0.12 2.45
CA ASP A 68 6.94 -1.19 2.16
C ASP A 68 7.28 -1.66 0.75
N ILE A 69 7.20 -0.74 -0.22
CA ILE A 69 7.53 -1.03 -1.62
C ILE A 69 8.97 -1.50 -1.77
N ASN A 70 9.94 -0.71 -1.29
CA ASN A 70 11.35 -1.07 -1.46
C ASN A 70 11.69 -2.36 -0.72
N LYS A 71 11.13 -2.54 0.47
CA LYS A 71 11.32 -3.76 1.26
C LYS A 71 10.77 -4.99 0.56
N ILE A 72 9.50 -4.98 0.18
CA ILE A 72 8.82 -6.22 -0.22
C ILE A 72 9.12 -6.59 -1.67
N LEU A 73 9.46 -5.63 -2.50
CA LEU A 73 9.69 -5.92 -3.92
C LEU A 73 11.16 -6.02 -4.28
N ASN A 74 12.05 -5.70 -3.33
CA ASN A 74 13.50 -5.69 -3.55
C ASN A 74 13.87 -4.83 -4.76
N ILE A 75 13.12 -3.75 -4.96
CA ILE A 75 13.31 -2.81 -6.07
C ILE A 75 14.37 -1.81 -5.59
N ASP A 76 15.58 -1.93 -6.12
CA ASP A 76 16.67 -0.94 -5.97
C ASP A 76 16.37 0.32 -6.82
N SER A 77 15.24 0.96 -6.54
CA SER A 77 14.89 2.24 -7.17
C SER A 77 15.27 3.41 -6.26
N LEU A 78 15.70 4.50 -6.89
CA LEU A 78 16.19 5.69 -6.21
C LEU A 78 15.06 6.51 -5.53
N ASN A 79 13.80 6.33 -5.91
CA ASN A 79 12.66 7.07 -5.37
C ASN A 79 11.31 6.36 -5.56
N ILE A 80 10.31 6.78 -4.77
CA ILE A 80 8.96 6.22 -4.73
C ILE A 80 8.22 6.23 -6.07
N LYS A 81 8.44 7.25 -6.91
CA LYS A 81 7.78 7.37 -8.22
C LYS A 81 8.24 6.26 -9.14
N SER A 82 9.55 6.03 -9.22
CA SER A 82 10.10 4.92 -10.00
C SER A 82 9.64 3.57 -9.45
N SER A 83 9.59 3.41 -8.13
CA SER A 83 9.11 2.17 -7.50
C SER A 83 7.64 1.90 -7.81
N SER A 84 6.77 2.92 -7.73
CA SER A 84 5.33 2.77 -7.98
C SER A 84 5.05 2.43 -9.43
N GLU A 85 5.70 3.09 -10.40
CA GLU A 85 5.53 2.76 -11.82
C GLU A 85 6.05 1.36 -12.17
N LEU A 86 7.15 0.91 -11.56
CA LEU A 86 7.65 -0.45 -11.80
C LEU A 86 6.65 -1.51 -11.31
N ILE A 87 6.07 -1.32 -10.13
CA ILE A 87 5.03 -2.23 -9.60
C ILE A 87 3.82 -2.27 -10.50
N LYS A 88 3.31 -1.10 -10.92
CA LYS A 88 2.16 -1.00 -11.81
C LYS A 88 2.41 -1.82 -13.07
N LYS A 89 3.61 -1.70 -13.65
CA LYS A 89 4.00 -2.44 -14.85
C LYS A 89 4.19 -3.94 -14.60
N GLU A 90 4.81 -4.34 -13.50
CA GLU A 90 5.13 -5.75 -13.22
C GLU A 90 3.87 -6.58 -12.94
N TYR A 91 2.88 -5.99 -12.26
CA TYR A 91 1.68 -6.70 -11.81
C TYR A 91 0.39 -6.24 -12.49
N ASP A 92 0.46 -5.39 -13.52
CA ASP A 92 -0.70 -4.80 -14.21
C ASP A 92 -1.67 -4.09 -13.26
N ILE A 93 -1.12 -3.28 -12.36
CA ILE A 93 -1.88 -2.58 -11.33
C ILE A 93 -2.12 -1.14 -11.79
N GLY A 94 -3.39 -0.71 -11.78
CA GLY A 94 -3.76 0.63 -12.27
C GLY A 94 -3.44 1.75 -11.28
N ILE A 95 -3.46 1.49 -9.96
CA ILE A 95 -3.27 2.53 -8.93
C ILE A 95 -2.34 2.07 -7.83
N VAL A 96 -1.34 2.89 -7.49
CA VAL A 96 -0.53 2.75 -6.28
C VAL A 96 -0.55 4.06 -5.51
N ALA A 97 -0.95 4.02 -4.25
CA ALA A 97 -1.05 5.20 -3.40
C ALA A 97 -0.47 4.94 -2.01
N GLY A 98 -0.09 5.99 -1.30
CA GLY A 98 0.46 5.81 0.05
C GLY A 98 1.00 7.08 0.66
N THR A 99 1.64 6.93 1.83
CA THR A 99 2.27 8.06 2.51
C THR A 99 3.78 7.92 2.58
N MET A 100 4.47 9.05 2.46
CA MET A 100 5.88 9.23 2.77
C MET A 100 6.02 9.97 4.10
N ARG A 101 7.03 9.59 4.89
CA ARG A 101 7.34 10.24 6.17
C ARG A 101 8.79 10.71 6.16
N ARG A 102 9.02 11.91 6.70
CA ARG A 102 10.34 12.53 6.81
C ARG A 102 10.53 13.07 8.24
N PHE A 103 11.78 13.09 8.69
CA PHE A 103 12.22 13.80 9.89
C PHE A 103 13.14 14.93 9.47
N ASP A 104 13.07 16.08 10.14
CA ASP A 104 14.08 17.13 9.99
C ASP A 104 15.19 16.99 11.06
N ASP A 105 16.20 17.86 10.99
CA ASP A 105 17.34 17.87 11.92
C ASP A 105 16.92 18.16 13.38
N MET A 106 15.72 18.73 13.57
CA MET A 106 15.12 19.00 14.88
C MET A 106 14.17 17.88 15.34
N ASN A 107 14.17 16.72 14.68
CA ASN A 107 13.27 15.59 14.91
C ASN A 107 11.76 15.90 14.76
N ASN A 108 11.38 16.99 14.08
CA ASN A 108 9.99 17.19 13.69
C ASN A 108 9.61 16.16 12.63
N ARG A 109 8.39 15.63 12.73
CA ARG A 109 7.84 14.64 11.80
C ARG A 109 7.02 15.33 10.74
N PHE A 110 7.15 14.87 9.50
CA PHE A 110 6.36 15.33 8.37
C PHE A 110 5.75 14.14 7.62
N ILE A 111 4.60 14.38 7.02
CA ILE A 111 3.88 13.40 6.20
C ILE A 111 3.44 14.02 4.87
N LYS A 112 3.53 13.22 3.81
CA LYS A 112 3.09 13.56 2.45
C LYS A 112 2.37 12.36 1.85
N GLY A 113 1.26 12.58 1.16
CA GLY A 113 0.57 11.55 0.37
C GLY A 113 1.11 11.52 -1.05
N TYR A 114 1.02 10.37 -1.70
CA TYR A 114 1.27 10.20 -3.13
C TYR A 114 0.25 9.28 -3.76
N ILE A 115 0.03 9.47 -5.06
CA ILE A 115 -0.75 8.57 -5.93
C ILE A 115 -0.06 8.46 -7.29
N SER A 116 0.01 7.23 -7.81
CA SER A 116 0.53 6.86 -9.11
C SER A 116 -0.58 6.10 -9.82
N ASN A 117 -1.07 6.64 -10.93
CA ASN A 117 -2.17 6.09 -11.72
C ASN A 117 -1.89 6.32 -13.22
N ASP A 118 -2.88 6.07 -14.07
CA ASP A 118 -2.73 6.24 -15.53
C ASP A 118 -2.52 7.69 -15.97
N ASP A 119 -2.97 8.65 -15.16
CA ASP A 119 -2.76 10.09 -15.40
C ASP A 119 -1.35 10.56 -14.99
N GLY A 120 -0.62 9.73 -14.27
CA GLY A 120 0.76 9.97 -13.86
C GLY A 120 0.98 9.86 -12.35
N TYR A 121 1.93 10.66 -11.86
CA TYR A 121 2.38 10.63 -10.47
C TYR A 121 2.14 11.99 -9.81
N PHE A 122 1.42 11.98 -8.69
CA PHE A 122 1.02 13.18 -7.96
C PHE A 122 1.37 13.04 -6.47
N GLU A 123 1.72 14.16 -5.85
CA GLU A 123 2.01 14.25 -4.43
C GLU A 123 1.18 15.36 -3.77
N SER A 124 0.79 15.16 -2.52
CA SER A 124 0.11 16.20 -1.75
C SER A 124 1.09 17.29 -1.30
N ARG A 125 0.58 18.36 -0.67
CA ARG A 125 1.42 19.21 0.18
C ARG A 125 2.03 18.38 1.33
N GLU A 126 3.19 18.78 1.81
CA GLU A 126 3.78 18.19 3.03
C GLU A 126 3.13 18.84 4.27
N TYR A 127 2.79 18.02 5.26
CA TYR A 127 2.18 18.48 6.51
C TYR A 127 3.06 18.09 7.70
N LYS A 128 3.21 18.99 8.67
CA LYS A 128 3.83 18.66 9.95
C LYS A 128 2.91 17.69 10.70
N LEU A 129 3.47 16.56 11.14
CA LEU A 129 2.75 15.50 11.82
C LEU A 129 2.96 15.60 13.32
N GLU A 130 1.97 16.15 14.00
CA GLU A 130 1.85 16.07 15.45
C GLU A 130 1.07 14.81 15.83
N ILE A 131 1.71 13.95 16.64
CA ILE A 131 1.14 12.66 17.02
C ILE A 131 0.60 12.79 18.44
N TYR A 132 -0.72 12.87 18.54
CA TYR A 132 -1.44 12.78 19.81
C TYR A 132 -1.85 11.31 20.08
N ASP A 133 -2.33 10.60 19.05
CA ASP A 133 -2.58 9.16 19.04
C ASP A 133 -2.22 8.58 17.65
N ARG A 134 -1.76 7.34 17.60
CA ARG A 134 -1.30 6.63 16.38
C ARG A 134 -2.27 5.57 15.88
N VAL A 135 -3.27 5.17 16.66
CA VAL A 135 -4.21 4.13 16.28
C VAL A 135 -5.12 4.64 15.14
N GLY A 136 -5.21 3.90 14.04
CA GLY A 136 -6.14 4.19 12.93
C GLY A 136 -5.68 5.24 11.90
N ALA A 137 -4.52 5.89 12.06
CA ALA A 137 -4.07 6.92 11.12
C ALA A 137 -3.83 6.40 9.69
N GLY A 138 -3.37 5.14 9.57
CA GLY A 138 -3.23 4.46 8.27
C GLY A 138 -4.59 4.14 7.64
N ASP A 139 -5.52 3.61 8.44
CA ASP A 139 -6.88 3.28 8.00
C ASP A 139 -7.63 4.54 7.55
N GLY A 140 -7.45 5.67 8.24
CA GLY A 140 -7.99 6.97 7.82
C GLY A 140 -7.43 7.43 6.47
N TYR A 141 -6.13 7.20 6.20
CA TYR A 141 -5.53 7.51 4.90
C TYR A 141 -6.10 6.60 3.80
N VAL A 142 -6.19 5.30 4.03
CA VAL A 142 -6.73 4.32 3.08
C VAL A 142 -8.21 4.64 2.77
N CYS A 143 -9.02 4.89 3.79
CA CYS A 143 -10.42 5.27 3.63
C CYS A 143 -10.56 6.55 2.78
N ARG A 144 -9.76 7.58 3.05
CA ARG A 144 -9.82 8.83 2.27
C ARG A 144 -9.38 8.64 0.81
N ASN A 145 -8.36 7.84 0.55
CA ASN A 145 -7.94 7.54 -0.82
C ASN A 145 -8.97 6.66 -1.53
N TYR A 146 -9.58 5.70 -0.86
CA TYR A 146 -10.68 4.91 -1.42
C TYR A 146 -11.86 5.81 -1.80
N ILE A 147 -12.21 6.79 -0.96
CA ILE A 147 -13.21 7.81 -1.29
C ILE A 147 -12.76 8.68 -2.46
N PHE A 148 -11.49 9.07 -2.58
CA PHE A 148 -11.00 9.86 -3.71
C PHE A 148 -10.96 9.06 -5.03
N ILE A 149 -10.65 7.76 -4.97
CA ILE A 149 -10.55 6.87 -6.13
C ILE A 149 -11.94 6.45 -6.64
N PHE A 150 -12.92 6.32 -5.75
CA PHE A 150 -14.27 5.83 -6.09
C PHE A 150 -15.37 6.88 -6.00
N GLY A 151 -15.21 7.86 -5.13
CA GLY A 151 -16.05 9.04 -5.07
C GLY A 151 -15.49 10.07 -6.03
N LYS A 152 -16.20 10.32 -7.13
CA LYS A 152 -15.99 11.54 -7.91
C LYS A 152 -16.03 12.71 -6.93
N TYR A 153 -14.93 13.43 -6.78
CA TYR A 153 -15.02 14.79 -6.24
C TYR A 153 -15.70 15.62 -7.33
N GLU A 154 -16.97 15.96 -7.14
CA GLU A 154 -17.48 17.21 -7.67
C GLU A 154 -16.87 18.33 -6.80
N GLU A 155 -16.27 19.31 -7.47
CA GLU A 155 -15.59 20.47 -6.86
C GLU A 155 -16.49 21.29 -5.95
#